data_AF-A0AB74HUA2-F1
#
_entry.id   AF-A0AB74HUA2-F1
#
_cell.length_a   1.000
_cell.length_b   1.000
_cell.length_c   1.000
_cell.angle_alpha   90.00
_cell.angle_beta   90.00
_cell.angle_gamma   90.00
#
_symmetry.space_group_name_H-M   'P 1'
#
loop_
_entity.id
_entity.type
_entity.pdbx_description
1 polymer ?
#
loop_
_entity_poly.entity_id
_entity_poly.type
_entity_poly.pdbx_seq_one_letter_code
_entity_poly.pdbx_strand_id
1 'polypeptide(L)'
;ASELPLAVATDCNRYLNDRLTLLETQLATVNRMATANELPDAIITESGLKITPLDAAVPDTAQALIDQTAMILPHVKITELLLEVDEWTGFTRHFAHLKSGDPAKDKNLLLTTILADAINLGLTKMAESCPGTTYAKLAWLQAWHIR
;
A
#
# COMPACT_ATOMS: atom_id res chain seq x y z
N ALA A 1 -10.25 -36.74 -6.69
CA ALA A 1 -10.30 -35.37 -6.17
C ALA A 1 -10.89 -34.50 -7.28
N SER A 2 -12.05 -33.87 -7.06
CA SER A 2 -12.59 -32.89 -8.01
C SER A 2 -11.81 -31.60 -7.86
N GLU A 3 -11.01 -31.24 -8.86
CA GLU A 3 -10.33 -29.95 -8.91
C GLU A 3 -11.37 -28.83 -9.00
N LEU A 4 -11.22 -27.81 -8.15
CA LEU A 4 -12.04 -26.61 -8.20
C LEU A 4 -11.81 -25.91 -9.55
N PRO A 5 -12.85 -25.67 -10.36
CA PRO A 5 -12.68 -25.03 -11.66
C PRO A 5 -12.18 -23.59 -11.46
N LEU A 6 -11.03 -23.28 -12.03
CA LEU A 6 -10.51 -21.91 -12.11
C LEU A 6 -11.29 -21.14 -13.18
N ALA A 7 -11.61 -19.87 -12.91
CA ALA A 7 -12.31 -18.98 -13.85
C ALA A 7 -11.47 -18.56 -15.07
N VAL A 8 -10.25 -19.11 -15.20
CA VAL A 8 -9.28 -18.80 -16.25
C VAL A 8 -8.85 -20.09 -16.94
N ALA A 9 -8.36 -19.98 -18.17
CA ALA A 9 -7.77 -21.11 -18.88
C ALA A 9 -6.62 -21.71 -18.05
N THR A 10 -6.70 -23.01 -17.76
CA THR A 10 -5.67 -23.76 -17.03
C THR A 10 -4.49 -24.15 -17.92
N ASP A 11 -4.66 -24.07 -19.24
CA ASP A 11 -3.57 -24.18 -20.20
C ASP A 11 -2.77 -22.86 -20.24
N CYS A 12 -1.50 -22.96 -19.84
CA CYS A 12 -0.60 -21.81 -19.73
C CYS A 12 -0.40 -21.07 -21.06
N ASN A 13 -0.18 -21.81 -22.16
CA ASN A 13 0.08 -21.20 -23.47
C ASN A 13 -1.16 -20.46 -23.99
N ARG A 14 -2.34 -21.07 -23.81
CA ARG A 14 -3.61 -20.44 -24.14
C ARG A 14 -3.86 -19.18 -23.32
N TYR A 15 -3.68 -19.26 -22.00
CA TYR A 15 -3.84 -18.11 -21.11
C TYR A 15 -2.91 -16.96 -21.52
N LEU A 16 -1.63 -17.25 -21.76
CA LEU A 16 -0.66 -16.22 -22.17
C LEU A 16 -1.03 -15.58 -23.51
N ASN A 17 -1.41 -16.37 -24.51
CA ASN A 17 -1.86 -15.85 -25.80
C ASN A 17 -3.08 -14.95 -25.64
N ASP A 18 -4.10 -15.39 -24.90
CA ASP A 18 -5.31 -14.60 -24.65
C ASP A 18 -4.98 -13.27 -23.94
N ARG A 19 -4.06 -13.29 -22.96
CA ARG A 19 -3.62 -12.08 -22.23
C ARG A 19 -2.80 -11.13 -23.11
N LEU A 20 -1.94 -11.65 -23.99
CA LEU A 20 -1.16 -10.85 -24.92
C LEU A 20 -2.07 -10.19 -25.97
N THR A 21 -3.01 -10.94 -26.56
CA THR A 21 -3.97 -10.37 -27.51
C THR A 21 -4.85 -9.31 -26.86
N LEU A 22 -5.30 -9.53 -25.62
CA LEU A 22 -6.04 -8.52 -24.88
C LEU A 22 -5.18 -7.28 -24.63
N LEU A 23 -3.93 -7.44 -24.21
CA LEU A 23 -3.01 -6.33 -23.98
C LEU A 23 -2.78 -5.51 -25.25
N GLU A 24 -2.51 -6.16 -26.38
CA GLU A 24 -2.33 -5.50 -27.69
C GLU A 24 -3.57 -4.69 -28.09
N THR A 25 -4.76 -5.27 -27.91
CA THR A 25 -6.05 -4.60 -28.19
C THR A 25 -6.26 -3.36 -27.32
N GLN A 26 -5.96 -3.48 -26.02
CA GLN A 26 -6.09 -2.36 -25.08
C GLN A 26 -5.05 -1.26 -25.37
N LEU A 27 -3.79 -1.62 -25.67
CA LEU A 27 -2.75 -0.67 -26.03
C LEU A 27 -3.09 0.09 -27.32
N ALA A 28 -3.62 -0.60 -28.33
CA ALA A 28 -4.07 0.06 -29.56
C ALA A 28 -5.21 1.07 -29.27
N THR A 29 -6.14 0.70 -28.40
CA THR A 29 -7.24 1.57 -27.98
C THR A 29 -6.73 2.81 -27.23
N VAL A 30 -5.84 2.60 -26.25
CA VAL A 30 -5.22 3.68 -25.47
C VAL A 30 -4.40 4.60 -26.38
N ASN A 31 -3.58 4.08 -27.29
CA ASN A 31 -2.79 4.90 -28.22
C ASN A 31 -3.67 5.77 -29.13
N ARG A 32 -4.79 5.23 -29.62
CA ARG A 32 -5.76 6.00 -30.42
C ARG A 32 -6.36 7.13 -29.59
N MET A 33 -6.82 6.83 -28.38
CA MET A 33 -7.42 7.82 -27.47
C MET A 33 -6.41 8.88 -27.04
N ALA A 34 -5.16 8.48 -26.76
CA ALA A 34 -4.08 9.40 -26.41
C ALA A 34 -3.79 10.40 -27.53
N THR A 35 -3.71 9.92 -28.78
CA THR A 35 -3.48 10.77 -29.96
C THR A 35 -4.64 11.74 -30.19
N ALA A 36 -5.88 11.32 -29.91
CA ALA A 36 -7.07 12.15 -30.00
C ALA A 36 -7.30 13.05 -28.77
N ASN A 37 -6.45 12.95 -27.73
CA ASN A 37 -6.62 13.60 -26.43
C ASN A 37 -7.98 13.27 -25.76
N GLU A 38 -8.43 12.03 -25.92
CA GLU A 38 -9.70 11.46 -25.42
C GLU A 38 -9.50 10.46 -24.28
N LEU A 39 -8.30 10.37 -23.71
CA LEU A 39 -8.07 9.50 -22.56
C LEU A 39 -8.92 9.96 -21.36
N PRO A 40 -9.61 9.04 -20.66
CA PRO A 40 -10.32 9.37 -19.45
C PRO A 40 -9.30 9.75 -18.37
N ASP A 41 -9.53 10.88 -17.70
CA ASP A 41 -8.76 11.35 -16.55
C ASP A 41 -7.24 11.41 -16.78
N ALA A 42 -6.80 11.50 -18.03
CA ALA A 42 -5.39 11.54 -18.37
C ALA A 42 -5.15 12.29 -19.67
N ILE A 43 -3.99 12.94 -19.76
CA ILE A 43 -3.49 13.56 -20.99
C ILE A 43 -2.00 13.29 -21.12
N ILE A 44 -1.54 13.05 -22.35
CA ILE A 44 -0.12 12.92 -22.66
C ILE A 44 0.38 14.28 -23.13
N THR A 45 1.35 14.84 -22.41
CA THR A 45 1.98 16.12 -22.70
C THR A 45 3.47 15.91 -23.05
N GLU A 46 4.16 16.95 -23.49
CA GLU A 46 5.61 16.88 -23.77
C GLU A 46 6.43 16.49 -22.53
N SER A 47 5.95 16.80 -21.32
CA SER A 47 6.57 16.41 -20.05
C SER A 47 6.16 15.01 -19.55
N GLY A 48 5.31 14.31 -20.31
CA GLY A 48 4.86 12.95 -20.00
C GLY A 48 3.36 12.85 -19.69
N LEU A 49 2.98 11.74 -19.04
CA LEU A 49 1.61 11.44 -18.64
C LEU A 49 1.19 12.29 -17.44
N LYS A 50 0.12 13.05 -17.60
CA LYS A 50 -0.56 13.74 -16.50
C LYS A 50 -1.92 13.10 -16.26
N ILE A 51 -2.15 12.66 -15.04
CA ILE A 51 -3.42 12.09 -14.57
C ILE A 51 -4.20 13.20 -13.85
N THR A 52 -5.48 13.34 -14.18
CA THR A 52 -6.40 14.25 -13.50
C THR A 52 -6.60 13.73 -12.06
N PRO A 53 -6.35 14.55 -11.03
CA PRO A 53 -6.65 14.17 -9.66
C PRO A 53 -8.14 13.83 -9.52
N LEU A 54 -8.47 12.82 -8.72
CA LEU A 54 -9.88 12.59 -8.36
C LEU A 54 -10.39 13.78 -7.57
N ASP A 55 -11.55 14.29 -7.96
CA ASP A 55 -12.29 15.23 -7.13
C ASP A 55 -12.69 14.56 -5.82
N ALA A 56 -12.68 15.32 -4.73
CA ALA A 56 -13.11 14.84 -3.44
C ALA A 56 -14.60 14.43 -3.52
N ALA A 57 -14.86 13.13 -3.47
CA ALA A 57 -16.23 12.58 -3.47
C ALA A 57 -16.98 12.82 -2.14
N VAL A 58 -16.36 13.51 -1.18
CA VAL A 58 -16.88 13.74 0.16
C VAL A 58 -17.64 15.07 0.19
N PRO A 59 -18.94 15.08 0.49
CA PRO A 59 -19.70 16.33 0.64
C PRO A 59 -19.14 17.18 1.80
N ASP A 60 -19.21 18.51 1.68
CA ASP A 60 -18.75 19.43 2.75
C ASP A 60 -19.39 19.15 4.11
N THR A 61 -20.66 18.70 4.12
CA THR A 61 -21.38 18.32 5.34
C THR A 61 -20.75 17.11 6.04
N ALA A 62 -20.12 16.21 5.29
CA ALA A 62 -19.41 15.07 5.86
C ALA A 62 -18.10 15.51 6.51
N GLN A 63 -17.42 16.53 5.97
CA GLN A 63 -16.22 17.10 6.61
C GLN A 63 -16.54 17.67 8.00
N ALA A 64 -17.65 18.41 8.14
CA ALA A 64 -18.08 18.91 9.45
C ALA A 64 -18.35 17.80 10.47
N LEU A 65 -18.90 16.66 10.04
CA LEU A 65 -19.11 15.49 10.90
C LEU A 65 -17.80 14.77 11.24
N ILE A 66 -16.87 14.67 10.29
CA ILE A 66 -15.53 14.13 10.53
C ILE A 66 -14.82 14.95 11.61
N ASP A 67 -14.86 16.27 11.51
CA ASP A 67 -14.20 17.16 12.47
C ASP A 67 -14.82 17.05 13.88
N GLN A 68 -16.16 17.03 13.97
CA GLN A 68 -16.87 16.82 15.24
C GLN A 68 -16.53 15.46 15.86
N THR A 69 -16.46 14.41 15.03
CA THR A 69 -16.11 13.06 15.48
C THR A 69 -14.66 12.98 15.93
N ALA A 70 -13.74 13.64 15.21
CA ALA A 70 -12.33 13.69 15.59
C ALA A 70 -12.12 14.41 16.93
N MET A 71 -12.91 15.44 17.23
CA MET A 71 -12.83 16.16 18.52
C MET A 71 -13.26 15.33 19.74
N ILE A 72 -14.12 14.32 19.56
CA ILE A 72 -14.59 13.48 20.66
C ILE A 72 -13.76 12.20 20.83
N LEU A 73 -12.91 11.87 19.87
CA LEU A 73 -12.03 10.71 19.95
C LEU A 73 -10.77 11.04 20.76
N PRO A 74 -10.29 10.11 21.61
CA PRO A 74 -9.05 10.31 22.34
C PRO A 74 -7.87 10.39 21.38
N HIS A 75 -6.96 11.33 21.63
CA HIS A 75 -5.69 11.39 20.92
C HIS A 75 -4.74 10.31 21.47
N VAL A 76 -4.74 9.15 20.80
CA VAL A 76 -3.81 8.06 21.12
C VAL A 76 -2.61 8.08 20.17
N LYS A 77 -1.42 7.72 20.66
CA LYS A 77 -0.30 7.51 19.75
C LYS A 77 -0.55 6.24 18.95
N ILE A 78 -0.50 6.35 17.62
CA ILE A 78 -0.77 5.22 16.72
C ILE A 78 0.07 3.98 17.07
N THR A 79 1.32 4.15 17.49
CA THR A 79 2.20 3.03 17.90
C THR A 79 1.72 2.34 19.18
N GLU A 80 1.11 3.06 20.12
CA GLU A 80 0.52 2.47 21.34
C GLU A 80 -0.73 1.66 20.98
N LEU A 81 -1.59 2.18 20.11
CA LEU A 81 -2.75 1.45 19.58
C LEU A 81 -2.32 0.18 18.84
N LEU A 82 -1.27 0.26 18.02
CA LEU A 82 -0.75 -0.90 17.30
C LEU A 82 -0.19 -1.97 18.25
N LEU A 83 0.42 -1.58 19.37
CA LEU A 83 0.87 -2.52 20.39
C LEU A 83 -0.30 -3.21 21.09
N GLU A 84 -1.35 -2.47 21.44
CA GLU A 84 -2.56 -3.03 22.04
C GLU A 84 -3.21 -4.06 21.11
N VAL A 85 -3.34 -3.74 19.83
CA VAL A 85 -3.84 -4.68 18.81
C VAL A 85 -2.92 -5.88 18.65
N ASP A 86 -1.60 -5.69 18.75
CA ASP A 86 -0.63 -6.79 18.75
C ASP A 86 -0.84 -7.73 19.95
N GLU A 87 -1.19 -7.23 21.14
CA GLU A 87 -1.47 -8.10 22.29
C GLU A 87 -2.70 -8.99 22.06
N TRP A 88 -3.73 -8.47 21.38
CA TRP A 88 -4.93 -9.25 21.07
C TRP A 88 -4.72 -10.26 19.96
N THR A 89 -3.99 -9.85 18.92
CA THR A 89 -3.91 -10.61 17.67
C THR A 89 -2.64 -11.43 17.56
N GLY A 90 -1.59 -11.07 18.31
CA GLY A 90 -0.22 -11.55 18.19
C GLY A 90 0.45 -11.19 16.85
N PHE A 91 -0.03 -10.17 16.13
CA PHE A 91 0.35 -9.87 14.75
C PHE A 91 1.86 -9.88 14.48
N THR A 92 2.65 -9.30 15.37
CA THR A 92 4.12 -9.20 15.26
C THR A 92 4.83 -10.54 15.22
N ARG A 93 4.18 -11.65 15.64
CA ARG A 93 4.76 -13.01 15.55
C ARG A 93 5.08 -13.45 14.12
N HIS A 94 4.40 -12.85 13.14
CA HIS A 94 4.58 -13.17 11.72
C HIS A 94 5.80 -12.48 11.11
N PHE A 95 6.38 -11.50 11.80
CA PHE A 95 7.57 -10.75 11.38
C PHE A 95 8.82 -11.32 12.05
N ALA A 96 9.07 -12.60 11.83
CA ALA A 96 10.23 -13.31 12.37
C ALA A 96 11.50 -12.99 11.57
N HIS A 97 12.65 -12.97 12.27
CA HIS A 97 13.95 -12.72 11.66
C HIS A 97 14.23 -13.74 10.56
N LEU A 98 14.56 -13.27 9.36
CA LEU A 98 14.69 -14.08 8.14
C LEU A 98 15.59 -15.31 8.31
N LYS A 99 16.69 -15.18 9.06
CA LYS A 99 17.67 -16.24 9.27
C LYS A 99 17.40 -17.14 10.48
N SER A 100 17.09 -16.58 11.65
CA SER A 100 16.98 -17.34 12.90
C SER A 100 15.55 -17.74 13.24
N GLY A 101 14.55 -17.09 12.65
CA GLY A 101 13.15 -17.25 13.03
C GLY A 101 12.77 -16.54 14.33
N ASP A 102 13.68 -15.78 14.95
CA ASP A 102 13.42 -15.11 16.22
C ASP A 102 12.44 -13.94 16.04
N PRO A 103 11.59 -13.64 17.04
CA PRO A 103 10.76 -12.44 17.01
C PRO A 103 11.62 -11.17 17.06
N ALA A 104 11.08 -10.07 16.54
CA ALA A 104 11.72 -8.76 16.70
C ALA A 104 11.83 -8.40 18.19
N LYS A 105 13.05 -8.06 18.63
CA LYS A 105 13.31 -7.69 20.04
C LYS A 105 12.58 -6.41 20.44
N ASP A 106 12.51 -5.46 19.52
CA ASP A 106 11.84 -4.18 19.71
C ASP A 106 10.57 -4.12 18.86
N LYS A 107 9.43 -4.43 19.50
CA LYS A 107 8.11 -4.40 18.85
C LYS A 107 7.70 -2.98 18.45
N ASN A 108 8.08 -1.95 19.21
CA ASN A 108 7.76 -0.56 18.88
C ASN A 108 8.44 -0.16 17.58
N LEU A 109 9.73 -0.47 17.46
CA LEU A 109 10.50 -0.15 16.26
C LEU A 109 10.01 -0.98 15.06
N LEU A 110 9.63 -2.25 15.26
CA LEU A 110 9.01 -3.07 14.21
C LEU A 110 7.70 -2.44 13.70
N LEU A 111 6.78 -2.10 14.61
CA LEU A 111 5.50 -1.48 14.24
C LEU A 111 5.68 -0.10 13.60
N THR A 112 6.68 0.67 14.04
CA THR A 112 7.04 1.95 13.40
C THR A 112 7.53 1.73 11.96
N THR A 113 8.29 0.66 11.73
CA THR A 113 8.79 0.31 10.39
C THR A 113 7.64 -0.12 9.48
N ILE A 114 6.74 -0.99 9.97
CA ILE A 114 5.54 -1.42 9.23
C ILE A 114 4.64 -0.23 8.93
N LEU A 115 4.43 0.66 9.90
CA LEU A 115 3.60 1.85 9.73
C LEU A 115 4.16 2.76 8.63
N ALA A 116 5.48 2.94 8.56
CA ALA A 116 6.11 3.78 7.55
C ALA A 116 5.76 3.35 6.11
N ASP A 117 5.74 2.04 5.88
CA ASP A 117 5.33 1.47 4.60
C ASP A 117 3.80 1.55 4.43
N ALA A 118 3.03 1.24 5.47
CA ALA A 118 1.57 1.20 5.43
C ALA A 118 0.91 2.56 5.12
N ILE A 119 1.51 3.67 5.56
CA ILE A 119 1.01 5.03 5.27
C ILE A 119 1.76 5.72 4.12
N ASN A 120 2.55 4.97 3.34
CA ASN A 120 3.35 5.50 2.22
C ASN A 120 4.28 6.67 2.61
N LEU A 121 4.70 6.74 3.87
CA LEU A 121 5.59 7.79 4.36
C LEU A 121 7.05 7.46 4.03
N GLY A 122 7.41 6.18 4.07
CA GLY A 122 8.75 5.67 3.86
C GLY A 122 9.69 5.90 5.05
N LEU A 123 10.78 5.13 5.09
CA LEU A 123 11.66 5.07 6.26
C LEU A 123 12.39 6.38 6.58
N THR A 124 12.75 7.16 5.54
CA THR A 124 13.49 8.42 5.72
C THR A 124 12.65 9.44 6.48
N LYS A 125 11.43 9.73 5.99
CA LYS A 125 10.52 10.68 6.63
C LYS A 125 10.03 10.19 7.98
N MET A 126 9.87 8.87 8.14
CA MET A 126 9.54 8.28 9.44
C MET A 126 10.66 8.54 10.46
N ALA A 127 11.92 8.33 10.09
CA ALA A 127 13.06 8.60 10.98
C ALA A 127 13.17 10.08 11.37
N GLU A 128 12.87 11.00 10.45
CA GLU A 128 12.82 12.45 10.73
C GLU A 128 11.68 12.82 11.70
N SER A 129 10.57 12.09 11.66
CA SER A 129 9.36 12.37 12.45
C SER A 129 9.36 11.70 13.83
N CYS A 130 10.21 10.69 14.05
CA CYS A 130 10.23 9.89 15.27
C CYS A 130 11.53 10.10 16.08
N PRO A 131 11.49 10.84 17.20
CA PRO A 131 12.64 11.02 18.08
C PRO A 131 13.22 9.67 18.55
N GLY A 132 14.54 9.48 18.40
CA GLY A 132 15.24 8.26 18.85
C GLY A 132 15.29 7.11 17.82
N THR A 133 14.58 7.26 16.70
CA THR A 133 14.61 6.34 15.56
C THR A 133 15.56 6.85 14.49
N THR A 134 16.31 5.95 13.85
CA THR A 134 17.19 6.30 12.73
C THR A 134 16.81 5.48 11.51
N TYR A 135 17.07 6.03 10.33
CA TYR A 135 16.87 5.30 9.07
C TYR A 135 17.54 3.92 9.10
N ALA A 136 18.78 3.85 9.58
CA ALA A 136 19.54 2.59 9.64
C ALA A 136 18.84 1.52 10.51
N LYS A 137 18.24 1.91 11.64
CA LYS A 137 17.47 1.00 12.50
C LYS A 137 16.22 0.47 11.79
N LEU A 138 15.48 1.36 11.14
CA LEU A 138 14.27 0.99 10.39
C LEU A 138 14.60 0.10 9.20
N ALA A 139 15.61 0.46 8.41
CA ALA A 139 16.04 -0.28 7.23
C ALA A 139 16.54 -1.69 7.61
N TRP A 140 17.21 -1.82 8.75
CA TRP A 140 17.60 -3.12 9.27
C TRP A 140 16.39 -3.99 9.60
N LEU A 141 15.40 -3.47 10.33
CA LEU A 141 14.18 -4.23 10.64
C LEU A 141 13.41 -4.59 9.37
N GLN A 142 13.27 -3.66 8.43
CA GLN A 142 12.62 -3.93 7.17
C GLN A 142 13.31 -5.09 6.43
N ALA A 143 14.64 -5.02 6.27
CA ALA A 143 15.40 -6.03 5.54
C ALA A 143 15.38 -7.43 6.19
N TRP A 144 15.30 -7.51 7.52
CA TRP A 144 15.43 -8.79 8.24
C TRP A 144 14.10 -9.36 8.73
N HIS A 145 13.05 -8.55 8.90
CA HIS A 145 11.78 -8.99 9.50
C HIS A 145 10.55 -8.78 8.61
N ILE A 146 10.60 -7.92 7.58
CA ILE A 146 9.46 -7.58 6.71
C ILE A 146 9.70 -8.16 5.30
N ARG A 147 8.68 -8.76 4.69
CA ARG A 147 8.75 -9.45 3.39
C ARG A 147 7.66 -8.97 2.44
#